data_AF-A0A7V8V585-F1
#
_entry.id   AF-A0A7V8V585-F1
#
_cell.length_a   1.000
_cell.length_b   1.000
_cell.length_c   1.000
_cell.angle_alpha   90.00
_cell.angle_beta   90.00
_cell.angle_gamma   90.00
#
_symmetry.space_group_name_H-M   'P 1'
#
loop_
_entity.id
_entity.type
_entity.pdbx_description
1 polymer ?
#
loop_
_entity_poly.entity_id
_entity_poly.type
_entity_poly.pdbx_seq_one_letter_code
_entity_poly.pdbx_strand_id
1 'polypeptide(L)' 'MANEKAKLLLENSSDYFERISAVQSALQLGMPMEEIEDYLDWLRLLRAEKCDMAAAGSAGAPGI' A
#
# COMPACT_ATOMS: atom_id res chain seq x y z
N MET A 1 -4.00 16.55 10.34
CA MET A 1 -3.49 16.49 8.95
C MET A 1 -1.94 16.49 8.92
N ALA A 2 -1.26 15.84 9.86
CA ALA A 2 0.21 15.99 10.00
C ALA A 2 1.02 14.93 9.23
N ASN A 3 0.38 13.87 8.73
CA ASN A 3 1.08 12.67 8.29
C ASN A 3 0.89 12.33 6.80
N GLU A 4 0.49 13.31 5.97
CA GLU A 4 0.35 13.11 4.52
C GLU A 4 1.69 12.72 3.87
N LYS A 5 2.80 13.29 4.36
CA LYS A 5 4.15 12.94 3.88
C LYS A 5 4.55 11.51 4.25
N ALA A 6 4.18 11.04 5.44
CA ALA A 6 4.42 9.67 5.88
C ALA A 6 3.61 8.65 5.05
N LYS A 7 2.35 8.97 4.75
CA LYS A 7 1.47 8.16 3.88
C LYS A 7 2.03 8.01 2.48
N LEU A 8 2.49 9.11 1.87
CA LEU A 8 3.13 9.10 0.55
C LEU A 8 4.38 8.19 0.48
N LEU A 9 5.19 8.16 1.56
CA LEU A 9 6.35 7.28 1.64
C LEU A 9 5.93 5.80 1.70
N LEU A 10 4.89 5.49 2.48
CA LEU A 10 4.34 4.13 2.59
C LEU A 10 3.70 3.66 1.28
N GLU A 11 3.01 4.54 0.55
CA GLU A 11 2.39 4.25 -0.75
C GLU A 11 3.42 3.89 -1.84
N ASN A 12 4.51 4.66 -1.91
CA ASN A 12 5.54 4.48 -2.93
C ASN A 12 6.48 3.31 -2.65
N SER A 13 6.55 2.84 -1.40
CA SER A 13 7.37 1.69 -1.05
C SER A 13 6.86 0.42 -1.74
N SER A 14 7.62 -0.03 -2.73
CA SER A 14 7.32 -1.23 -3.51
C SER A 14 8.23 -2.38 -3.08
N ASP A 15 9.48 -2.05 -2.72
CA ASP A 15 10.47 -3.01 -2.25
C ASP A 15 10.47 -3.17 -0.72
N TYR A 16 10.91 -4.34 -0.26
CA TYR A 16 11.01 -4.64 1.17
C TYR A 16 11.88 -3.63 1.93
N PHE A 17 13.02 -3.25 1.33
CA PHE A 17 13.94 -2.28 1.93
C PHE A 17 13.36 -0.87 1.97
N GLU A 18 12.68 -0.44 0.90
CA GLU A 18 11.97 0.84 0.86
C GLU A 18 10.86 0.90 1.92
N ARG A 19 10.18 -0.23 2.16
CA ARG A 19 9.10 -0.31 3.14
C ARG A 19 9.61 -0.11 4.56
N ILE A 20 10.76 -0.70 4.89
CA ILE A 20 11.43 -0.47 6.18
C ILE A 20 11.80 1.02 6.33
N SER A 21 12.38 1.61 5.28
CA SER A 21 12.77 3.04 5.29
C SER A 21 11.56 3.98 5.41
N ALA A 22 10.45 3.64 4.74
CA ALA A 22 9.20 4.39 4.81
C ALA A 22 8.56 4.34 6.21
N VAL A 23 8.55 3.16 6.85
CA VAL A 23 8.07 2.99 8.23
C VAL A 23 8.93 3.79 9.21
N GLN A 24 10.26 3.71 9.10
CA GLN A 24 11.17 4.50 9.95
C GLN A 24 10.96 6.00 9.77
N SER A 25 10.76 6.45 8.53
CA SER A 25 10.47 7.86 8.22
C SER A 25 9.11 8.30 8.76
N ALA A 26 8.09 7.45 8.69
CA ALA A 26 6.76 7.72 9.24
C ALA A 26 6.80 7.87 10.77
N LEU A 27 7.57 7.02 11.46
CA LEU A 27 7.80 7.14 12.91
C LEU A 27 8.50 8.46 13.26
N GLN A 28 9.53 8.85 12.50
CA GLN A 28 10.24 10.13 12.70
C GLN A 28 9.35 11.36 12.46
N LEU A 29 8.36 11.24 11.57
CA LEU A 29 7.37 12.28 11.30
C LEU A 29 6.27 12.35 12.38
N GLY A 30 6.28 11.43 13.35
CA GLY A 30 5.34 11.41 14.47
C GLY A 30 4.06 10.63 14.18
N MET A 31 4.03 9.77 13.17
CA MET A 31 2.95 8.80 13.01
C MET A 31 3.13 7.67 14.03
N PRO A 32 2.12 7.37 14.87
CA PRO A 32 2.20 6.24 15.79
C PRO A 32 2.21 4.92 15.01
N MET A 33 2.87 3.90 15.56
CA MET A 33 3.00 2.58 14.91
C MET A 33 1.65 1.97 14.54
N GLU A 34 0.64 2.12 15.41
CA GLU A 34 -0.73 1.63 15.17
C GLU A 34 -1.36 2.25 13.92
N GLU A 35 -1.19 3.57 13.69
CA GLU A 35 -1.66 4.23 12.46
C GLU A 35 -0.87 3.76 11.22
N ILE A 36 0.43 3.46 11.37
CA ILE A 36 1.27 2.95 10.28
C ILE A 36 0.78 1.55 9.87
N GLU A 37 0.53 0.68 10.83
CA GLU A 37 0.07 -0.69 10.60
C GLU A 37 -1.32 -0.70 9.93
N ASP A 38 -2.27 0.07 10.46
CA ASP A 38 -3.63 0.17 9.92
C ASP A 38 -3.60 0.70 8.47
N TYR A 39 -2.73 1.69 8.19
CA TYR A 39 -2.56 2.22 6.84
C TYR A 39 -1.89 1.22 5.88
N LEU A 40 -0.90 0.44 6.37
CA LEU A 40 -0.25 -0.59 5.57
C LEU A 40 -1.19 -1.75 5.23
N ASP A 41 -2.06 -2.14 6.17
CA ASP A 41 -3.07 -3.17 5.94
C ASP A 41 -4.15 -2.68 4.97
N TRP A 42 -4.59 -1.42 5.09
CA TRP A 42 -5.45 -0.81 4.08
C TRP A 42 -4.79 -0.80 2.68
N LEU A 43 -3.49 -0.45 2.59
CA LEU A 43 -2.76 -0.49 1.31
C LEU A 43 -2.66 -1.91 0.73
N ARG A 44 -2.55 -2.93 1.57
CA ARG A 44 -2.56 -4.33 1.12
C ARG A 44 -3.91 -4.71 0.52
N LEU A 45 -5.01 -4.33 1.17
CA LEU A 45 -6.37 -4.55 0.67
C LEU A 45 -6.58 -3.84 -0.68
N LEU A 46 -6.20 -2.57 -0.77
CA LEU A 46 -6.33 -1.77 -2.00
C LEU A 46 -5.54 -2.36 -3.17
N ARG A 47 -4.33 -2.88 -2.91
CA ARG A 47 -3.52 -3.56 -3.95
C ARG A 47 -4.11 -4.91 -4.34
N ALA A 48 -4.72 -5.65 -3.41
CA ALA A 48 -5.39 -6.92 -3.69
C ALA A 48 -6.63 -6.72 -4.58
N GLU A 49 -7.51 -5.75 -4.26
CA GLU A 49 -8.68 -5.42 -5.09
C GLU A 49 -8.29 -5.02 -6.53
N LYS A 50 -7.17 -4.33 -6.67
CA LYS A 50 -6.63 -3.93 -7.98
C LYS A 50 -6.13 -5.14 -8.80
N CYS A 51 -5.68 -6.20 -8.14
CA CYS A 51 -5.31 -7.46 -8.80
C CYS A 51 -6.54 -8.29 -9.20
N ASP A 52 -7.61 -8.31 -8.39
CA ASP A 52 -8.86 -9.01 -8.74
C ASP A 52 -9.50 -8.45 -10.01
N MET A 53 -9.51 -7.12 -10.17
CA MET A 53 -10.01 -6.47 -11.39
C MET A 53 -9.13 -6.75 -12.62
N ALA A 54 -7.81 -6.87 -12.44
CA ALA A 54 -6.90 -7.22 -13.53
C ALA A 54 -7.03 -8.69 -13.96
N ALA A 55 -7.30 -9.60 -13.01
CA ALA A 55 -7.56 -11.02 -13.30
C ALA A 55 -8.91 -11.21 -14.03
N ALA A 56 -9.97 -10.52 -13.58
CA ALA A 56 -11.29 -10.57 -14.20
C ALA A 56 -11.32 -10.04 -15.65
N GLY A 57 -10.40 -9.13 -16.03
CA GLY A 57 -10.26 -8.63 -17.40
C GLY A 57 -9.66 -9.62 -18.40
N SER A 58 -9.17 -10.78 -17.95
CA SER A 58 -8.54 -11.82 -18.81
C SER A 58 -9.37 -13.11 -18.97
N ALA A 59 -10.48 -13.24 -18.24
CA ALA A 59 -11.39 -14.39 -18.32
C ALA A 59 -12.60 -14.06 -19.22
N GLY A 60 -12.34 -13.76 -20.49
CA GLY A 60 -13.38 -13.26 -21.40
C GLY A 60 -13.10 -13.47 -22.88
N ALA A 61 -12.64 -14.64 -23.29
CA ALA A 61 -12.79 -15.09 -24.67
C ALA A 61 -13.39 -16.50 -24.67
N PRO A 62 -14.73 -16.65 -24.73
CA PRO A 62 -15.33 -17.94 -25.02
C PRO A 62 -15.02 -18.25 -26.49
N GLY A 63 -14.50 -19.46 -26.71
CA GLY A 63 -14.19 -19.93 -28.05
C GLY A 63 -15.41 -19.94 -28.97
N ILE A 64 -15.15 -19.60 -30.23
CA ILE A 64 -15.84 -20.06 -31.44
C ILE A 64 -14.85 -19.97 -32.60
#